data_AF-A0A8T5HFZ6-F1
#
_entry.id   AF-A0A8T5HFZ6-F1
#
_cell.length_a   1.000
_cell.length_b   1.000
_cell.length_c   1.000
_cell.angle_alpha   90.00
_cell.angle_beta   90.00
_cell.angle_gamma   90.00
#
_symmetry.space_group_name_H-M   'P 1'
#
loop_
_entity.id
_entity.type
_entity.pdbx_description
1 polymer ?
#
loop_
_entity_poly.entity_id
_entity_poly.type
_entity_poly.pdbx_seq_one_letter_code
_entity_poly.pdbx_strand_id
1 'polypeptide(L)' 'MGLFGKKPREIVITGTLCRICGMNFAATDRLMRHMVKAHGKAKKDTGPSCPNC' A
#
# COMPACT_ATOMS: atom_id res chain seq x y z
N MET A 1 2.17 30.85 -31.59
CA MET A 1 1.22 29.73 -31.46
C MET A 1 1.94 28.52 -30.85
N GLY A 2 1.31 27.76 -29.93
CA GLY A 2 1.74 26.40 -29.57
C GLY A 2 2.06 26.12 -28.09
N LEU A 3 1.08 26.30 -27.20
CA LEU A 3 1.14 25.87 -25.80
C LEU A 3 1.01 24.33 -25.70
N PHE A 4 2.13 23.60 -25.78
CA PHE A 4 2.10 22.15 -25.53
C PHE A 4 2.08 21.86 -24.03
N GLY A 5 0.86 21.85 -23.48
CA GLY A 5 0.57 21.34 -22.15
C GLY A 5 1.08 19.92 -21.96
N LYS A 6 1.87 19.72 -20.90
CA LYS A 6 2.11 18.46 -20.22
C LYS A 6 2.22 18.81 -18.73
N LYS A 7 1.07 19.05 -18.08
CA LYS A 7 1.04 19.21 -16.62
C LYS A 7 1.67 17.93 -16.04
N PRO A 8 2.72 18.01 -15.18
CA PRO A 8 3.17 16.84 -14.45
C PRO A 8 1.96 16.36 -13.67
N ARG A 9 1.48 15.14 -13.97
CA ARG A 9 0.47 14.53 -13.12
C ARG A 9 1.10 14.52 -11.74
N GLU A 10 0.44 15.22 -10.83
CA GLU A 10 0.78 15.33 -9.43
C GLU A 10 0.95 13.90 -8.89
N ILE A 11 2.19 13.47 -8.82
CA ILE A 11 2.55 12.21 -8.20
C ILE A 11 2.50 12.52 -6.70
N VAL A 12 1.28 12.57 -6.15
CA VAL A 12 1.08 12.47 -4.71
C VAL A 12 1.34 11.02 -4.35
N ILE A 13 2.62 10.62 -4.31
CA ILE A 13 3.04 9.37 -3.68
C ILE A 13 2.86 9.56 -2.19
N THR A 14 1.72 9.12 -1.68
CA THR A 14 1.56 8.80 -0.26
C THR A 14 1.16 7.33 -0.13
N GLY A 15 2.16 6.46 -0.38
CA GLY A 15 2.29 5.18 0.34
C GLY A 15 1.48 3.98 -0.16
N THR A 16 1.40 3.74 -1.47
CA THR A 16 0.65 2.62 -2.07
C THR A 16 1.53 1.49 -2.61
N LEU A 17 2.74 1.33 -2.07
CA LEU A 17 3.68 0.29 -2.49
C LEU A 17 3.62 -0.94 -1.57
N CYS A 18 3.51 -2.13 -2.16
CA CYS A 18 3.60 -3.38 -1.42
C CYS A 18 5.05 -3.61 -0.98
N ARG A 19 5.29 -3.68 0.34
CA ARG A 19 6.62 -3.93 0.89
C ARG A 19 7.07 -5.39 0.77
N ILE A 20 6.18 -6.30 0.39
CA ILE A 20 6.48 -7.73 0.25
C ILE A 20 6.88 -8.07 -1.19
N CYS A 21 6.18 -7.52 -2.19
CA CYS A 21 6.44 -7.82 -3.61
C CYS A 21 6.78 -6.59 -4.48
N GLY A 22 6.85 -5.39 -3.91
CA GLY A 22 7.26 -4.17 -4.62
C GLY A 22 6.21 -3.56 -5.56
N MET A 23 5.00 -4.10 -5.62
CA MET A 23 3.94 -3.60 -6.51
C MET A 23 3.45 -2.21 -6.08
N ASN A 24 3.35 -1.28 -7.01
CA ASN A 24 2.73 0.02 -6.79
C ASN A 24 1.23 -0.02 -7.11
N PHE A 25 0.42 0.64 -6.30
CA PHE A 25 -1.02 0.74 -6.50
C PHE A 25 -1.45 2.19 -6.65
N ALA A 26 -2.54 2.45 -7.36
CA ALA A 26 -3.07 3.80 -7.53
C ALA A 26 -3.71 4.37 -6.24
N ALA A 27 -4.07 3.51 -5.27
CA ALA A 27 -4.73 3.89 -4.04
C ALA A 27 -4.46 2.90 -2.91
N THR A 28 -4.57 3.37 -1.66
CA THR A 28 -4.36 2.55 -0.45
C THR A 28 -5.36 1.40 -0.37
N ASP A 29 -6.63 1.60 -0.72
CA ASP A 29 -7.64 0.53 -0.75
C ASP A 29 -7.22 -0.64 -1.67
N ARG A 30 -6.63 -0.34 -2.83
CA ARG A 30 -6.14 -1.36 -3.76
C ARG A 30 -4.96 -2.12 -3.15
N LEU A 31 -4.04 -1.41 -2.51
CA LEU A 31 -2.94 -2.02 -1.76
C LEU A 31 -3.47 -2.93 -0.64
N MET A 32 -4.46 -2.50 0.14
CA MET A 32 -5.04 -3.27 1.24
C MET A 32 -5.71 -4.55 0.74
N ARG A 33 -6.54 -4.47 -0.31
CA ARG A 33 -7.13 -5.67 -0.94
C ARG A 33 -6.06 -6.61 -1.49
N HIS A 34 -4.99 -6.05 -2.07
CA HIS A 34 -3.84 -6.83 -2.50
C HIS A 34 -3.11 -7.49 -1.30
N MET A 35 -2.88 -6.77 -0.20
CA MET A 35 -2.28 -7.34 1.01
C MET A 35 -3.09 -8.53 1.50
N VAL A 36 -4.42 -8.41 1.61
CA VAL A 36 -5.28 -9.52 2.09
C VAL A 36 -5.30 -10.69 1.12
N LYS A 37 -5.44 -10.44 -0.19
CA LYS A 37 -5.55 -11.54 -1.16
C LYS A 37 -4.23 -12.25 -1.44
N ALA A 38 -3.13 -11.49 -1.58
CA ALA A 38 -1.82 -12.01 -1.97
C ALA A 38 -0.93 -12.34 -0.77
N HIS A 39 -1.11 -11.64 0.35
CA HIS A 39 -0.26 -11.74 1.53
C HIS A 39 -1.06 -11.88 2.83
N GLY A 40 -2.38 -12.08 2.77
CA GLY A 40 -3.27 -12.12 3.93
C GLY A 40 -3.20 -13.45 4.65
N LYS A 41 -1.98 -13.91 4.91
CA LYS A 41 -1.72 -14.88 5.94
C LYS A 41 -1.88 -14.11 7.25
N ALA A 42 -3.05 -14.25 7.87
CA ALA A 42 -3.40 -13.61 9.13
C ALA A 42 -2.28 -13.83 10.16
N LYS A 43 -1.38 -12.85 10.29
CA LYS A 43 -0.51 -12.78 11.45
C LYS A 43 -1.36 -12.17 12.57
N LYS A 44 -2.07 -13.06 13.26
CA LYS A 44 -2.21 -12.94 14.71
C LYS A 44 -0.82 -12.71 15.32
N ASP A 45 -0.81 -12.05 16.47
CA ASP A 45 0.33 -11.86 17.37
C ASP A 45 1.34 -10.77 17.02
N THR A 46 0.99 -9.55 17.42
CA THR A 46 1.86 -8.82 18.37
C THR A 46 1.00 -7.95 19.30
N GLY A 47 0.03 -8.57 19.97
CA GLY A 47 -0.17 -8.18 21.37
C GLY A 47 0.98 -8.81 22.15
N PRO A 48 1.58 -8.18 23.16
CA PRO A 48 2.46 -8.91 24.04
C PRO A 48 1.67 -10.12 24.54
N SER A 49 2.17 -11.31 24.22
CA SER A 49 1.71 -12.52 24.87
C SER A 49 1.87 -12.24 26.36
N CYS A 50 0.76 -12.03 27.07
CA CYS A 50 0.72 -12.07 28.52
C CYS A 50 0.50 -13.53 28.90
N PRO A 51 1.56 -14.33 29.15
CA PRO A 51 1.37 -15.56 29.87
C PRO A 51 1.09 -15.16 31.31
N ASN A 52 -0.20 -15.05 31.64
CA ASN A 52 -0.70 -14.82 33.00
C ASN A 52 -0.42 -13.40 33.55
N CYS A 53 -1.29 -12.43 33.23
CA CYS A 53 -1.64 -11.32 34.13
C CYS A 53 -2.93 -10.63 33.69
#